data_AF-A0A937E3U9-F1
#
_entry.id   AF-A0A937E3U9-F1
#
_cell.length_a   1.000
_cell.length_b   1.000
_cell.length_c   1.000
_cell.angle_alpha   90.00
_cell.angle_beta   90.00
_cell.angle_gamma   90.00
#
_symmetry.space_group_name_H-M   'P 1'
#
loop_
_entity.id
_entity.type
_entity.pdbx_description
1 polymer ?
#
loop_
_entity_poly.entity_id
_entity_poly.type
_entity_poly.pdbx_seq_one_letter_code
_entity_poly.pdbx_strand_id
1 'polypeptide(L)'
;MTSSPDAFRTHAPTPGTPARAAWPVTPADETDLSPYAKALYVGTAGDLTLIPAGGAEAVTLKNHPVGYVAVQARRVLATGTTAEDIVALSE
;
A
#
# COMPACT_ATOMS: atom_id res chain seq x y z
N MET A 1 24.45 26.31 0.77
CA MET A 1 23.32 25.38 0.60
C MET A 1 23.90 23.98 0.58
N THR A 2 23.81 23.23 1.68
CA THR A 2 24.29 21.85 1.73
C THR A 2 23.39 21.02 0.82
N SER A 3 23.96 20.38 -0.19
CA SER A 3 23.23 19.45 -1.06
C SER A 3 22.57 18.38 -0.20
N SER A 4 21.33 18.02 -0.52
CA SER A 4 20.64 16.91 0.16
C SER A 4 21.50 15.64 0.12
N PRO A 5 21.61 14.88 1.23
CA PRO A 5 22.33 13.60 1.25
C PRO A 5 21.61 12.51 0.45
N ASP A 6 20.35 12.70 0.07
CA ASP A 6 19.59 11.78 -0.78
C ASP A 6 20.04 11.91 -2.25
N ALA A 7 20.95 11.02 -2.66
CA ALA A 7 21.44 10.91 -4.03
C ALA A 7 20.33 10.60 -5.06
N PHE A 8 19.18 10.09 -4.61
CA PHE A 8 18.06 9.70 -5.47
C PHE A 8 16.94 10.75 -5.50
N ARG A 9 17.08 11.88 -4.81
CA ARG A 9 16.05 12.92 -4.71
C ARG A 9 15.50 13.41 -6.06
N THR A 10 16.32 13.39 -7.11
CA THR A 10 15.94 13.84 -8.46
C THR A 10 15.51 12.70 -9.39
N HIS A 11 15.50 11.45 -8.92
CA HIS A 11 15.04 10.33 -9.73
C HIS A 11 13.50 10.29 -9.75
N ALA A 12 12.94 9.95 -10.90
CA ALA A 12 11.50 9.85 -11.06
C ALA A 12 10.94 8.69 -10.20
N PRO A 13 9.83 8.89 -9.46
CA PRO A 13 9.14 7.80 -8.81
C PRO A 13 8.44 6.94 -9.87
N THR A 14 8.82 5.67 -9.96
CA THR A 14 8.23 4.71 -10.91
C THR A 14 7.69 3.49 -10.15
N PRO A 15 6.83 2.66 -10.75
CA PRO A 15 6.36 1.43 -10.10
C PRO A 15 7.48 0.48 -9.65
N GLY A 16 8.63 0.51 -10.32
CA GLY A 16 9.80 -0.32 -9.97
C GLY A 16 10.79 0.31 -9.00
N THR A 17 10.63 1.59 -8.63
CA THR A 17 11.53 2.24 -7.67
C THR A 17 11.06 1.99 -6.24
N PRO A 18 11.97 1.97 -5.25
CA PRO A 18 11.60 1.90 -3.84
C PRO A 18 10.61 3.00 -3.47
N ALA A 19 9.71 2.69 -2.53
CA ALA A 19 8.87 3.70 -1.89
C ALA A 19 9.73 4.61 -1.00
N ARG A 20 9.44 5.90 -1.04
CA ARG A 20 10.13 6.98 -0.30
C ARG A 20 9.26 7.50 0.84
N ALA A 21 8.00 7.09 0.91
CA ALA A 21 7.10 7.35 2.01
C ALA A 21 6.32 6.07 2.41
N ALA A 22 5.92 6.01 3.68
CA ALA A 22 5.06 4.97 4.19
C ALA A 22 4.20 5.48 5.35
N TRP A 23 2.99 4.95 5.49
CA TRP A 23 2.10 5.28 6.61
C TRP A 23 1.19 4.10 6.98
N PRO A 24 0.76 4.00 8.24
CA PRO A 24 -0.20 2.99 8.66
C PRO A 24 -1.55 3.19 7.96
N VAL A 25 -2.19 2.09 7.58
CA VAL A 25 -3.51 2.07 6.95
C VAL A 25 -4.52 1.51 7.92
N THR A 26 -5.54 2.31 8.21
CA THR A 26 -6.79 1.80 8.79
C THR A 26 -7.72 1.43 7.65
N PRO A 27 -8.15 0.15 7.53
CA PRO A 27 -9.11 -0.25 6.51
C PRO A 27 -10.42 0.54 6.59
N ALA A 28 -10.97 0.92 5.43
CA ALA A 28 -12.21 1.68 5.31
C ALA A 28 -12.94 1.35 4.00
N ASP A 29 -14.25 1.09 4.09
CA ASP A 29 -15.04 0.66 2.92
C ASP A 29 -15.37 1.81 1.96
N GLU A 30 -15.32 3.05 2.43
CA GLU A 30 -15.77 4.23 1.67
C GLU A 30 -14.67 5.25 1.38
N THR A 31 -13.47 5.07 1.94
CA THR A 31 -12.37 6.05 1.82
C THR A 31 -11.19 5.48 1.06
N ASP A 32 -10.80 6.16 -0.02
CA ASP A 32 -9.59 5.82 -0.76
C ASP A 32 -8.33 6.30 -0.01
N LEU A 33 -7.22 5.60 -0.23
CA LEU A 33 -5.89 6.05 0.18
C LEU A 33 -5.53 7.31 -0.62
N SER A 34 -4.81 8.25 0.00
CA SER A 34 -4.31 9.44 -0.68
C SER A 34 -2.88 9.76 -0.23
N PRO A 35 -1.88 9.53 -1.10
CA PRO A 35 -1.98 8.96 -2.45
C PRO A 35 -2.27 7.44 -2.43
N TYR A 36 -2.58 6.87 -3.60
CA TYR A 36 -2.71 5.42 -3.74
C TYR A 36 -1.39 4.72 -3.39
N ALA A 37 -1.48 3.58 -2.72
CA ALA A 37 -0.31 2.82 -2.31
C ALA A 37 0.30 2.09 -3.51
N LYS A 38 1.61 2.21 -3.74
CA LYS A 38 2.38 1.44 -4.73
C LYS A 38 2.39 -0.05 -4.40
N ALA A 39 2.46 -0.34 -3.10
CA ALA A 39 2.39 -1.67 -2.52
C ALA A 39 1.92 -1.52 -1.06
N LEU A 40 1.51 -2.64 -0.46
CA LEU A 40 1.22 -2.70 0.97
C LEU A 40 2.23 -3.61 1.66
N TYR A 41 2.53 -3.34 2.92
CA TYR A 41 3.10 -4.31 3.83
C TYR A 41 2.02 -4.75 4.81
N VAL A 42 2.00 -6.04 5.15
CA VAL A 42 1.11 -6.66 6.12
C VAL A 42 1.97 -7.23 7.25
N GLY A 43 1.80 -6.73 8.46
CA GLY A 43 2.55 -7.20 9.64
C GLY A 43 1.90 -8.36 10.38
N THR A 44 0.59 -8.54 10.24
CA THR A 44 -0.16 -9.66 10.82
C THR A 44 -1.00 -10.35 9.75
N ALA A 45 -0.79 -11.65 9.58
CA ALA A 45 -1.42 -12.45 8.55
C ALA A 45 -2.95 -12.52 8.71
N GLY A 46 -3.65 -12.57 7.59
CA GLY A 46 -5.11 -12.62 7.55
C GLY A 46 -5.64 -12.40 6.14
N ASP A 47 -6.95 -12.30 5.99
CA ASP A 47 -7.55 -11.91 4.72
C ASP A 47 -7.30 -10.42 4.49
N LEU A 48 -6.86 -10.05 3.28
CA LEU A 48 -6.72 -8.65 2.88
C LEU A 48 -7.66 -8.37 1.71
N THR A 49 -8.69 -7.57 1.93
CA THR A 49 -9.61 -7.14 0.88
C THR A 49 -9.26 -5.73 0.44
N LEU A 50 -8.99 -5.55 -0.85
CA LEU A 50 -8.56 -4.27 -1.42
C LEU A 50 -9.19 -4.01 -2.78
N ILE A 51 -9.28 -2.73 -3.16
CA ILE A 51 -9.57 -2.33 -4.54
C ILE A 51 -8.24 -1.93 -5.21
N PRO A 52 -7.82 -2.61 -6.29
CA PRO A 52 -6.62 -2.23 -7.04
C PRO A 52 -6.77 -0.83 -7.64
N ALA A 53 -5.66 -0.11 -7.82
CA ALA A 53 -5.67 1.26 -8.34
C ALA A 53 -6.30 1.39 -9.75
N GLY A 54 -6.11 0.38 -10.60
CA GLY A 54 -6.75 0.31 -11.92
C GLY A 54 -8.07 -0.49 -11.95
N GLY A 55 -8.51 -1.01 -10.80
CA GLY A 55 -9.69 -1.88 -10.70
C GLY A 55 -10.93 -1.14 -10.20
N ALA A 56 -12.11 -1.58 -10.65
CA ALA A 56 -13.38 -1.12 -10.10
C ALA A 56 -13.83 -1.96 -8.88
N GLU A 57 -13.54 -3.26 -8.91
CA GLU A 57 -14.03 -4.25 -7.95
C GLU A 57 -13.03 -4.56 -6.83
N ALA A 58 -13.55 -4.99 -5.70
CA ALA A 58 -12.76 -5.50 -4.59
C ALA A 58 -12.23 -6.91 -4.89
N VAL A 59 -11.01 -7.18 -4.44
CA VAL A 59 -10.37 -8.50 -4.48
C VAL A 59 -9.89 -8.85 -3.08
N THR A 60 -10.14 -10.09 -2.65
CA THR A 60 -9.64 -10.61 -1.37
C THR A 60 -8.44 -11.52 -1.60
N LEU A 61 -7.30 -11.15 -1.02
CA LEU A 61 -6.15 -12.02 -0.84
C LEU A 61 -6.36 -12.84 0.44
N LYS A 62 -6.84 -14.07 0.27
CA LYS A 62 -7.18 -14.95 1.39
C LYS A 62 -5.92 -15.43 2.12
N ASN A 63 -5.95 -15.38 3.46
CA ASN A 63 -4.85 -15.81 4.33
C ASN A 63 -3.49 -15.28 3.85
N HIS A 64 -3.43 -13.98 3.51
CA HIS A 64 -2.20 -13.34 3.10
C HIS A 64 -1.19 -13.41 4.26
N PRO A 65 0.05 -13.89 4.02
CA PRO A 65 1.06 -13.99 5.06
C PRO A 65 1.58 -12.61 5.47
N VAL A 66 2.39 -12.57 6.52
CA VAL A 66 3.22 -11.40 6.82
C VAL A 66 4.16 -11.14 5.64
N GLY A 67 4.17 -9.92 5.11
CA GLY A 67 5.00 -9.56 3.98
C GLY A 67 4.40 -8.50 3.07
N TYR A 68 4.93 -8.43 1.84
CA TYR A 68 4.57 -7.40 0.87
C TYR A 68 3.48 -7.86 -0.10
N VAL A 69 2.55 -6.96 -0.38
CA VAL A 69 1.49 -7.10 -1.36
C VAL A 69 1.88 -6.35 -2.62
N ALA A 70 2.17 -7.09 -3.69
CA ALA A 70 2.57 -6.53 -4.98
C ALA A 70 1.37 -6.08 -5.84
N VAL A 71 0.39 -5.41 -5.22
CA VAL A 71 -0.77 -4.82 -5.89
C VAL A 71 -0.82 -3.34 -5.51
N GLN A 72 -0.85 -2.47 -6.51
CA GLN A 72 -1.10 -1.05 -6.27
C GLN A 72 -2.53 -0.90 -5.74
N ALA A 73 -2.69 -0.40 -4.52
CA ALA A 73 -3.97 -0.35 -3.83
C ALA A 73 -4.54 1.07 -3.80
N ARG A 74 -5.77 1.21 -4.29
CA ARG A 74 -6.57 2.44 -4.13
C ARG A 74 -7.26 2.48 -2.77
N ARG A 75 -7.80 1.34 -2.33
CA ARG A 75 -8.56 1.22 -1.08
C ARG A 75 -8.26 -0.11 -0.42
N VAL A 76 -8.17 -0.14 0.89
CA VAL A 76 -8.20 -1.36 1.70
C VAL A 76 -9.54 -1.35 2.42
N LEU A 77 -10.38 -2.35 2.17
CA LEU A 77 -11.72 -2.42 2.73
C LEU A 77 -11.66 -2.90 4.18
N ALA A 78 -12.50 -2.33 5.04
CA ALA A 78 -12.73 -2.86 6.38
C ALA A 78 -13.50 -4.19 6.30
N THR A 79 -14.49 -4.24 5.41
CA THR A 79 -15.23 -5.48 5.13
C THR A 79 -14.31 -6.50 4.48
N GLY A 80 -14.22 -7.69 5.07
CA GLY A 80 -13.45 -8.81 4.55
C GLY A 80 -11.93 -8.71 4.76
N THR A 81 -11.45 -7.75 5.55
CA THR A 81 -10.03 -7.67 5.95
C THR A 81 -9.89 -8.12 7.40
N THR A 82 -9.10 -9.16 7.62
CA THR A 82 -8.66 -9.64 8.95
C THR A 82 -7.16 -9.55 9.15
N ALA A 83 -6.40 -9.23 8.10
CA ALA A 83 -5.00 -8.85 8.22
C ALA A 83 -4.85 -7.53 8.99
N GLU A 84 -3.82 -7.44 9.84
CA GLU A 84 -3.52 -6.25 10.65
C GLU A 84 -2.10 -5.73 10.35
N ASP A 85 -1.72 -4.63 11.01
CA ASP A 85 -0.42 -3.95 10.83
C ASP A 85 -0.13 -3.60 9.37
N ILE A 86 -1.15 -3.05 8.69
CA ILE A 86 -1.09 -2.71 7.28
C ILE A 86 -0.39 -1.36 7.11
N VAL A 87 0.61 -1.31 6.24
CA VAL A 87 1.36 -0.10 5.92
C VAL A 87 1.29 0.13 4.40
N ALA A 88 0.84 1.32 4.01
CA ALA A 88 0.91 1.77 2.63
C ALA A 88 2.31 2.26 2.31
N LEU A 89 2.83 1.85 1.16
CA LEU A 89 4.11 2.29 0.62
C LEU A 89 3.83 3.19 -0.59
N SER A 90 4.38 4.40 -0.62
CA SER A 90 4.16 5.34 -1.72
C SER A 90 5.40 6.13 -2.10
N GLU A 91 5.26 6.88 -3.20
CA GLU A 91 6.30 7.70 -3.84
C GLU A 91 7.57 6.91 -4.13
#